data_AF-A0A0V0Q300-F1
#
_entry.id   AF-A0A0V0Q300-F1
#
_cell.length_a   1.000
_cell.length_b   1.000
_cell.length_c   1.000
_cell.angle_alpha   90.00
_cell.angle_beta   90.00
_cell.angle_gamma   90.00
#
_symmetry.space_group_name_H-M   'P 1'
#
loop_
_entity.id
_entity.type
_entity.pdbx_description
1 polymer ?
#
loop_
_entity_poly.entity_id
_entity_poly.type
_entity_poly.pdbx_seq_one_letter_code
_entity_poly.pdbx_strand_id
1 'polypeptide(L)'
;MYCSKTCRQAAQTAQARAERIAARQGRTCLWCSGPIPAEARGDVIYCSKPCQSRAQADMQKTRRTCQHCGKTFRGFGKFCAHPCYAASRRKRHPKTCPVCQAVFKPHRIEQVTCSRACRDELRRRRKG
;
A
#
# COMPACT_ATOMS: atom_id res chain seq x y z
N MET A 1 37.63 24.94 -37.11
CA MET A 1 39.00 24.88 -36.58
C MET A 1 38.94 25.21 -35.09
N TYR A 2 39.65 24.48 -34.22
CA TYR A 2 39.65 24.74 -32.76
C TYR A 2 40.98 25.36 -32.33
N CYS A 3 40.93 26.33 -31.40
CA CYS A 3 42.12 27.02 -30.89
C CYS A 3 43.13 26.13 -30.15
N SER A 4 42.66 25.04 -29.53
CA SER A 4 43.48 24.15 -28.71
C SER A 4 42.80 22.80 -28.50
N LYS A 5 43.53 21.85 -27.87
CA LYS A 5 42.95 20.56 -27.43
C LYS A 5 41.77 20.76 -26.46
N THR A 6 41.84 21.75 -25.57
CA THR A 6 40.76 22.06 -24.62
C THR A 6 39.55 22.64 -25.33
N CYS A 7 39.75 23.53 -26.32
CA CYS A 7 38.68 24.07 -27.16
C CYS A 7 37.93 22.93 -27.90
N ARG A 8 38.66 21.95 -28.44
CA ARG A 8 38.06 20.77 -29.10
C ARG A 8 37.29 19.88 -28.13
N GLN A 9 37.87 19.58 -26.96
CA GLN A 9 37.22 18.75 -25.95
C GLN A 9 35.91 19.40 -25.46
N ALA A 10 35.90 20.71 -25.23
CA ALA A 10 34.71 21.46 -24.84
C ALA A 10 33.59 21.38 -25.89
N ALA A 11 33.95 21.49 -27.18
CA ALA A 11 32.98 21.36 -28.26
C ALA A 11 32.36 19.94 -28.32
N GLN A 12 33.19 18.90 -28.19
CA GLN A 12 32.73 17.50 -28.19
C GLN A 12 31.83 17.19 -26.98
N THR A 13 32.19 17.66 -25.78
CA THR A 13 31.35 17.44 -24.59
C THR A 13 30.03 18.20 -24.67
N ALA A 14 30.02 19.38 -25.30
CA ALA A 14 28.80 20.14 -25.58
C ALA A 14 27.88 19.39 -26.56
N GLN A 15 28.41 18.84 -27.65
CA GLN A 15 27.65 18.01 -28.59
C GLN A 15 27.07 16.78 -27.91
N ALA A 16 27.89 16.01 -27.19
CA ALA A 16 27.43 14.84 -26.44
C ALA A 16 26.38 15.21 -25.38
N ARG A 17 26.45 16.41 -24.79
CA ARG A 17 25.41 16.91 -23.88
C ARG A 17 24.10 17.20 -24.62
N ALA A 18 24.16 17.87 -25.78
CA ALA A 18 22.99 18.17 -26.60
C ALA A 18 22.28 16.90 -27.08
N GLU A 19 23.03 15.90 -27.55
CA GLU A 19 22.49 14.59 -27.94
C GLU A 19 21.79 13.88 -26.77
N ARG A 20 22.38 13.90 -25.57
CA ARG A 20 21.76 13.33 -24.37
C ARG A 20 20.49 14.07 -23.94
N ILE A 21 20.43 15.38 -24.12
CA ILE A 21 19.22 16.18 -23.84
C ILE A 21 18.13 15.85 -24.87
N ALA A 22 18.47 15.81 -26.15
CA ALA A 22 17.55 15.45 -27.23
C ALA A 22 16.96 14.05 -27.04
N ALA A 23 17.81 13.06 -26.71
CA ALA A 23 17.37 11.68 -26.45
C ALA A 23 16.43 11.52 -25.25
N ARG A 24 16.34 12.52 -24.36
CA ARG A 24 15.48 12.49 -23.15
C ARG A 24 14.20 13.32 -23.30
N GLN A 25 13.96 13.94 -24.45
CA GLN A 25 12.73 14.69 -24.70
C GLN A 25 11.49 13.78 -24.58
N GLY A 26 10.38 14.36 -24.11
CA GLY A 26 9.09 13.65 -24.03
C GLY A 26 8.87 12.81 -22.77
N ARG A 27 9.80 12.80 -21.81
CA ARG A 27 9.60 12.11 -20.52
C ARG A 27 8.49 12.79 -19.69
N THR A 28 7.66 11.99 -19.03
CA THR A 28 6.52 12.47 -18.23
C THR A 28 6.68 12.16 -16.74
N CYS A 29 6.14 13.05 -15.90
CA CYS A 29 6.17 12.96 -14.46
C CYS A 29 5.24 11.86 -13.96
N LEU A 30 5.74 10.95 -13.11
CA LEU A 30 4.92 9.86 -12.56
C LEU A 30 3.80 10.35 -11.61
N TRP A 31 3.91 11.56 -11.07
CA TRP A 31 2.92 12.11 -10.12
C TRP A 31 1.79 12.90 -10.79
N CYS A 32 2.14 13.79 -11.74
CA CYS A 32 1.17 14.71 -12.35
C CYS A 32 1.04 14.57 -13.87
N SER A 33 1.77 13.63 -14.49
CA SER A 33 1.84 13.42 -15.94
C SER A 33 2.40 14.60 -16.75
N GLY A 34 2.80 15.70 -16.11
CA GLY A 34 3.43 16.85 -16.77
C GLY A 34 4.83 16.55 -17.31
N PRO A 35 5.38 17.43 -18.17
CA PRO A 35 6.67 17.20 -18.81
C PRO A 35 7.83 17.24 -17.80
N ILE A 36 8.78 16.31 -17.92
CA ILE A 36 10.07 16.36 -17.22
C ILE A 36 11.05 17.17 -18.09
N PRO A 37 11.75 18.17 -17.53
CA PRO A 37 12.75 18.95 -18.27
C PRO A 37 13.81 18.04 -18.92
N ALA A 38 14.14 18.28 -20.19
CA ALA A 38 15.08 17.46 -20.94
C ALA A 38 16.51 17.55 -20.39
N GLU A 39 16.83 18.64 -19.69
CA GLU A 39 18.09 18.90 -19.00
C GLU A 39 18.23 18.07 -17.71
N ALA A 40 17.13 17.48 -17.23
CA ALA A 40 17.14 16.65 -16.04
C ALA A 40 18.02 15.40 -16.24
N ARG A 41 18.52 14.88 -15.12
CA ARG A 41 19.28 13.63 -15.11
C ARG A 41 18.41 12.45 -15.60
N GLY A 42 19.07 11.43 -16.15
CA GLY A 42 18.39 10.27 -16.76
C GLY A 42 17.48 9.50 -15.80
N ASP A 43 17.74 9.57 -14.51
CA ASP A 43 17.04 8.87 -13.42
C ASP A 43 15.87 9.68 -12.81
N VAL A 44 15.67 10.93 -13.21
CA VAL A 44 14.63 11.80 -12.64
C VAL A 44 13.23 11.39 -13.13
N ILE A 45 12.38 10.93 -12.23
CA ILE A 45 11.00 10.46 -12.57
C ILE A 45 9.89 11.48 -12.26
N TYR A 46 10.22 12.63 -11.67
CA TYR A 46 9.28 13.69 -11.32
C TYR A 46 9.68 15.01 -11.97
N CYS A 47 8.72 15.82 -12.42
CA CYS A 47 9.01 17.11 -13.05
C CYS A 47 9.58 18.16 -12.08
N SER A 48 9.38 17.99 -10.76
CA SER A 48 9.78 18.97 -9.76
C SER A 48 9.88 18.39 -8.34
N LYS A 49 10.60 19.09 -7.45
CA LYS A 49 10.68 18.74 -6.02
C LYS A 49 9.30 18.66 -5.35
N PRO A 50 8.34 19.58 -5.60
CA PRO A 50 6.98 19.44 -5.08
C PRO A 50 6.28 18.13 -5.48
N CYS A 51 6.42 17.69 -6.73
CA CYS A 51 5.84 16.41 -7.18
C CYS A 51 6.49 15.23 -6.47
N GLN A 52 7.81 15.25 -6.29
CA GLN A 52 8.52 14.24 -5.51
C GLN A 52 8.03 14.19 -4.06
N SER A 53 7.92 15.34 -3.39
CA SER A 53 7.44 15.42 -2.00
C SER A 53 6.00 14.94 -1.87
N ARG A 54 5.11 15.28 -2.82
CA ARG A 54 3.73 14.80 -2.83
C ARG A 54 3.64 13.29 -3.03
N ALA A 55 4.40 12.75 -3.98
CA ALA A 55 4.49 11.31 -4.18
C ALA A 55 4.98 10.61 -2.91
N GLN A 56 6.03 11.11 -2.26
CA GLN A 56 6.51 10.57 -0.99
C GLN A 56 5.46 10.64 0.12
N ALA A 57 4.77 11.77 0.26
CA ALA A 57 3.71 11.94 1.26
C ALA A 57 2.55 10.97 1.03
N ASP A 58 2.12 10.76 -0.22
CA ASP A 58 1.10 9.77 -0.56
C ASP A 58 1.56 8.34 -0.24
N MET A 59 2.81 8.02 -0.60
CA MET A 59 3.42 6.73 -0.24
C MET A 59 3.45 6.52 1.28
N GLN A 60 3.70 7.55 2.08
CA GLN A 60 3.66 7.45 3.54
C GLN A 60 2.23 7.33 4.08
N LYS A 61 1.27 8.10 3.55
CA LYS A 61 -0.15 8.04 3.92
C LYS A 61 -0.76 6.66 3.69
N THR A 62 -0.28 5.96 2.66
CA THR A 62 -0.74 4.61 2.32
C THR A 62 0.05 3.51 3.05
N ARG A 63 1.14 3.82 3.77
CA ARG A 63 1.88 2.83 4.56
C ARG A 63 1.14 2.49 5.85
N ARG A 64 0.90 1.20 6.06
CA ARG A 64 0.24 0.65 7.26
C ARG A 64 0.91 -0.62 7.72
N THR A 65 0.74 -0.94 9.01
CA THR A 65 1.14 -2.22 9.58
C THR A 65 -0.03 -3.19 9.53
N CYS A 66 0.19 -4.39 8.98
CA CYS A 66 -0.84 -5.42 8.91
C CYS A 66 -1.24 -5.89 10.32
N GLN A 67 -2.51 -5.78 10.67
CA GLN A 67 -3.00 -6.19 12.00
C GLN A 67 -2.95 -7.71 12.25
N HIS A 68 -2.73 -8.53 11.21
CA HIS A 68 -2.60 -9.98 11.36
C HIS A 68 -1.14 -10.47 11.47
N CYS A 69 -0.26 -9.99 10.59
CA CYS A 69 1.12 -10.50 10.47
C CYS A 69 2.21 -9.48 10.82
N GLY A 70 1.86 -8.24 11.17
CA GLY A 70 2.82 -7.20 11.55
C GLY A 70 3.65 -6.60 10.41
N LYS A 71 3.53 -7.12 9.17
CA LYS A 71 4.28 -6.58 8.02
C LYS A 71 3.74 -5.21 7.59
N THR A 72 4.65 -4.32 7.23
CA THR A 72 4.31 -3.04 6.60
C THR A 72 3.84 -3.26 5.16
N PHE A 73 2.76 -2.62 4.75
CA PHE A 73 2.20 -2.71 3.40
C PHE A 73 1.60 -1.37 2.94
N ARG A 74 1.25 -1.28 1.65
CA ARG A 74 0.56 -0.12 1.06
C ARG A 74 -0.92 -0.41 0.87
N GLY A 75 -1.78 0.51 1.31
CA GLY A 75 -3.20 0.49 1.04
C GLY A 75 -4.04 1.18 2.11
N PHE A 76 -5.36 1.16 1.89
CA PHE A 76 -6.33 1.77 2.81
C PHE A 76 -6.93 0.76 3.81
N GLY A 77 -6.66 -0.53 3.63
CA GLY A 77 -7.19 -1.60 4.47
C GLY A 77 -6.42 -1.83 5.79
N LYS A 78 -6.92 -2.75 6.62
CA LYS A 78 -6.28 -3.18 7.90
C LYS A 78 -5.28 -4.34 7.72
N PHE A 79 -5.34 -5.04 6.60
CA PHE A 79 -4.56 -6.25 6.34
C PHE A 79 -3.82 -6.14 5.00
N CYS A 80 -2.64 -6.73 4.92
CA CYS A 80 -1.78 -6.64 3.73
C CYS A 80 -2.31 -7.40 2.50
N ALA A 81 -3.18 -8.40 2.70
CA ALA A 81 -3.75 -9.21 1.63
C ALA A 81 -4.99 -9.99 2.11
N HIS A 82 -5.76 -10.55 1.16
CA HIS A 82 -6.93 -11.37 1.44
C HIS A 82 -6.66 -12.54 2.41
N PRO A 83 -5.53 -13.28 2.36
CA PRO A 83 -5.24 -14.33 3.33
C PRO A 83 -5.17 -13.82 4.78
N CYS A 84 -4.54 -12.67 5.03
CA CYS A 84 -4.47 -12.06 6.36
C CYS A 84 -5.85 -11.59 6.85
N TYR A 85 -6.69 -11.08 5.94
CA TYR A 85 -8.08 -10.77 6.22
C TYR A 85 -8.90 -12.03 6.55
N ALA A 86 -8.76 -13.10 5.77
CA ALA A 86 -9.47 -14.35 6.02
C ALA A 86 -9.03 -14.98 7.36
N ALA A 87 -7.74 -14.96 7.67
CA ALA A 87 -7.20 -15.48 8.93
C ALA A 87 -7.66 -14.69 10.15
N SER A 88 -7.74 -13.36 10.07
CA SER A 88 -8.29 -12.55 11.17
C SER A 88 -9.77 -12.88 11.44
N ARG A 89 -10.55 -13.19 10.40
CA ARG A 89 -11.95 -13.64 10.55
C ARG A 89 -12.11 -15.06 11.12
N ARG A 90 -11.06 -15.88 11.09
CA ARG A 90 -11.05 -17.24 11.64
C ARG A 90 -10.80 -17.27 13.16
N LYS A 91 -10.20 -16.22 13.74
CA LYS A 91 -10.04 -16.07 15.20
C LYS A 91 -11.37 -15.68 15.85
N ARG A 92 -12.25 -16.66 15.98
CA ARG A 92 -13.46 -16.56 16.79
C ARG A 92 -13.13 -17.07 18.19
N HIS A 93 -13.14 -16.16 19.16
CA HIS A 93 -12.83 -16.47 20.56
C HIS A 93 -13.84 -17.49 21.09
N PRO A 94 -13.38 -18.49 21.88
CA PRO A 94 -14.28 -19.37 22.60
C PRO A 94 -15.24 -18.55 23.47
N LYS A 95 -16.50 -18.96 23.50
CA LYS A 95 -17.55 -18.39 24.34
C LYS A 95 -18.09 -19.45 25.28
N THR A 96 -18.61 -19.02 26.41
CA THR A 96 -19.32 -19.90 27.34
C THR A 96 -20.80 -19.88 27.02
N CYS A 97 -21.43 -21.05 26.85
CA CYS A 97 -22.87 -21.12 26.58
C CYS A 97 -23.68 -20.79 27.84
N PRO A 98 -24.66 -19.87 27.80
CA PRO A 98 -25.45 -19.52 29.00
C PRO A 98 -26.44 -20.59 29.45
N VAL A 99 -26.68 -21.64 28.65
CA VAL A 99 -27.64 -22.71 28.98
C VAL A 99 -26.95 -23.91 29.61
N CYS A 100 -25.87 -24.39 29.00
CA CYS A 100 -25.16 -25.59 29.45
C CYS A 100 -23.74 -25.32 29.97
N GLN A 101 -23.30 -24.05 29.99
CA GLN A 101 -21.98 -23.62 30.45
C GLN A 101 -20.77 -24.19 29.70
N ALA A 102 -20.98 -24.95 28.62
CA ALA A 102 -19.89 -25.45 27.79
C ALA A 102 -19.16 -24.31 27.06
N VAL A 103 -17.83 -24.39 27.03
CA VAL A 103 -16.98 -23.54 26.19
C VAL A 103 -17.07 -24.03 24.75
N PHE A 104 -17.42 -23.14 23.82
CA PHE A 104 -17.59 -23.47 22.40
C PHE A 104 -16.95 -22.42 21.50
N LYS A 105 -16.53 -22.84 20.30
CA LYS A 105 -16.05 -21.94 19.25
C LYS A 105 -17.21 -21.51 18.35
N PRO A 106 -17.63 -20.25 18.33
CA PRO A 106 -18.83 -19.84 17.60
C PRO A 106 -18.64 -19.93 16.08
N HIS A 107 -19.70 -20.24 15.34
CA HIS A 107 -19.69 -20.22 13.86
C HIS A 107 -19.88 -18.80 13.29
N ARG A 108 -20.60 -17.93 14.01
CA ARG A 108 -20.83 -16.51 13.69
C ARG A 108 -20.59 -15.66 14.93
N ILE A 109 -20.15 -14.40 14.81
CA ILE A 109 -19.78 -13.56 15.97
C ILE A 109 -20.98 -13.36 16.90
N GLU A 110 -22.20 -13.34 16.36
CA GLU A 110 -23.46 -13.14 17.07
C GLU A 110 -23.97 -14.42 17.75
N GLN A 111 -23.33 -15.57 17.53
CA GLN A 111 -23.76 -16.83 18.15
C GLN A 111 -23.52 -16.78 19.66
N VAL A 112 -24.60 -17.00 20.42
CA VAL A 112 -24.61 -16.96 21.90
C VAL A 112 -24.60 -18.36 22.52
N THR A 113 -25.22 -19.34 21.87
CA THR A 113 -25.34 -20.72 22.40
C THR A 113 -24.50 -21.71 21.59
N CYS A 114 -24.05 -22.78 22.24
CA CYS A 114 -23.21 -23.80 21.61
C CYS A 114 -23.97 -24.65 20.57
N SER A 115 -25.28 -24.82 20.73
CA SER A 115 -26.12 -25.69 19.91
C SER A 115 -27.53 -25.13 19.68
N ARG A 116 -28.28 -25.77 18.76
CA ARG A 116 -29.69 -25.47 18.48
C ARG A 116 -30.57 -25.75 19.69
N ALA A 117 -30.35 -26.87 20.39
CA ALA A 117 -31.07 -27.21 21.63
C ALA A 117 -30.91 -26.11 22.70
N CYS A 118 -29.67 -25.66 22.94
CA CYS A 118 -29.41 -24.57 23.88
C CYS A 118 -30.03 -23.24 23.41
N ARG A 119 -30.11 -22.99 22.10
CA ARG A 119 -30.78 -21.79 21.57
C ARG A 119 -32.28 -21.81 21.84
N ASP A 120 -32.92 -22.96 21.62
CA ASP A 120 -34.36 -23.10 21.77
C ASP A 120 -34.75 -23.05 23.26
N GLU A 121 -33.94 -23.64 24.14
CA GLU A 121 -34.06 -23.53 25.59
C GLU A 121 -33.90 -22.07 26.07
N LEU A 122 -32.86 -21.36 25.62
CA LEU A 122 -32.67 -19.95 25.94
C LEU A 122 -33.86 -19.07 25.50
N ARG A 123 -34.49 -19.40 24.36
CA ARG A 123 -35.69 -18.69 23.88
C ARG A 123 -36.93 -18.94 24.74
N ARG A 124 -37.10 -20.14 25.29
CA ARG A 124 -38.17 -20.45 26.25
C ARG A 124 -37.99 -19.64 27.53
N ARG A 125 -36.77 -19.60 28.08
CA ARG A 125 -36.44 -18.83 29.30
C ARG A 125 -36.67 -17.32 29.18
N ARG A 126 -36.59 -16.75 27.98
CA ARG A 126 -36.82 -15.30 27.74
C ARG A 126 -38.28 -14.92 27.52
N LYS A 127 -39.18 -15.92 27.37
CA LYS A 127 -40.62 -15.72 27.13
C LYS A 127 -41.48 -16.01 28.37
N GLY A 128 -40.87 -16.51 29.44
CA GLY A 128 -41.51 -16.70 30.74
C GLY A 128 -41.11 -15.61 31.72
#